data_AF-A0A9D4ZP67-F1
#
_entry.id   AF-A0A9D4ZP67-F1
#
_cell.length_a   1.000
_cell.length_b   1.000
_cell.length_c   1.000
_cell.angle_alpha   90.00
_cell.angle_beta   90.00
_cell.angle_gamma   90.00
#
_symmetry.space_group_name_H-M   'P 1'
#
loop_
_entity.id
_entity.type
_entity.pdbx_description
1 polymer ?
#
loop_
_entity_poly.entity_id
_entity_poly.type
_entity_poly.pdbx_seq_one_letter_code
_entity_poly.pdbx_strand_id
1 'polypeptide(L)'
;MTEKGIPYITTFDRSTIRYPDPLIKANDTIKIEIETRKVVEFIKLDIGNIVMVQDAADQEFATRLGNVFSIGKGSKPWVTLPSGKGIKLSIVEEAKKKVGALKGTVV
;
A
#
# COMPACT_ATOMS: atom_id res chain seq x y z
N MET A 1 -8.82 -14.71 19.80
CA MET A 1 -10.24 -15.03 20.10
C MET A 1 -10.55 -14.45 21.47
N THR A 2 -11.59 -13.62 21.59
CA THR A 2 -12.04 -13.07 22.89
C THR A 2 -13.08 -14.00 23.52
N GLU A 3 -13.26 -13.89 24.84
CA GLU A 3 -14.11 -14.76 25.69
C GLU A 3 -15.55 -15.02 25.18
N LYS A 4 -16.06 -14.23 24.23
CA LYS A 4 -17.43 -14.35 23.70
C LYS A 4 -17.54 -14.90 22.28
N GLY A 5 -16.44 -15.41 21.70
CA GLY A 5 -16.46 -16.00 20.34
C GLY A 5 -16.77 -14.99 19.22
N ILE A 6 -16.70 -13.69 19.50
CA ILE A 6 -16.99 -12.64 18.51
C ILE A 6 -15.82 -12.58 17.52
N PRO A 7 -16.05 -12.74 16.21
CA PRO A 7 -15.00 -12.57 15.21
C PRO A 7 -14.56 -11.11 15.16
N TYR A 8 -13.25 -10.91 15.14
CA TYR A 8 -12.64 -9.60 14.99
C TYR A 8 -11.40 -9.69 14.12
N ILE A 9 -11.11 -8.60 13.43
CA ILE A 9 -9.82 -8.39 12.76
C ILE A 9 -9.04 -7.32 13.50
N THR A 10 -7.72 -7.49 13.51
CA THR A 10 -6.76 -6.51 14.01
C THR A 10 -6.02 -5.93 12.82
N THR A 11 -5.99 -4.61 12.72
CA THR A 11 -5.30 -3.89 11.65
C THR A 11 -3.91 -3.44 12.11
N PHE A 12 -3.06 -3.01 11.17
CA PHE A 12 -1.68 -2.61 11.44
C PHE A 12 -1.57 -1.37 12.35
N ASP A 13 -2.56 -0.47 12.30
CA ASP A 13 -2.70 0.68 13.20
C ASP A 13 -3.20 0.30 14.60
N ARG A 14 -3.26 -1.01 14.93
CA ARG A 14 -3.75 -1.58 16.20
C ARG A 14 -5.24 -1.35 16.45
N SER A 15 -5.99 -0.92 15.43
CA SER A 15 -7.45 -0.86 15.51
C SER A 15 -8.03 -2.28 15.50
N THR A 16 -9.14 -2.45 16.22
CA THR A 16 -9.89 -3.72 16.24
C THR A 16 -11.28 -3.49 15.66
N ILE A 17 -11.62 -4.27 14.64
CA ILE A 17 -12.93 -4.22 13.99
C ILE A 17 -13.67 -5.51 14.33
N ARG A 18 -14.83 -5.36 14.97
CA ARG A 18 -15.72 -6.47 15.33
C ARG A 18 -16.74 -6.67 14.22
N TYR A 19 -17.15 -7.92 14.02
CA TYR A 19 -18.07 -8.31 12.94
C TYR A 19 -17.59 -7.92 11.54
N PRO A 20 -16.35 -8.28 11.15
CA PRO A 20 -15.90 -8.09 9.78
C PRO A 20 -16.64 -9.04 8.83
N ASP A 21 -16.68 -8.68 7.54
CA ASP A 21 -17.23 -9.53 6.48
C ASP A 21 -16.47 -10.89 6.44
N PRO A 22 -17.17 -12.04 6.42
CA PRO A 22 -16.56 -13.36 6.33
C PRO A 22 -15.61 -13.58 5.15
N LEU A 23 -15.72 -12.76 4.09
CA LEU A 23 -14.85 -12.84 2.91
C LEU A 23 -13.42 -12.31 3.16
N ILE A 24 -13.21 -11.52 4.22
CA ILE A 24 -11.93 -10.87 4.52
C ILE A 24 -10.97 -11.89 5.16
N LYS A 25 -9.78 -12.04 4.58
CA LYS A 25 -8.73 -12.93 5.07
C LYS A 25 -7.53 -12.15 5.62
N ALA A 26 -6.64 -12.87 6.29
CA ALA A 26 -5.37 -12.31 6.74
C ALA A 26 -4.56 -11.79 5.55
N ASN A 27 -3.89 -10.65 5.74
CA ASN A 27 -3.13 -9.89 4.74
C ASN A 27 -3.97 -9.13 3.70
N ASP A 28 -5.30 -9.23 3.71
CA ASP A 28 -6.12 -8.37 2.87
C ASP A 28 -6.04 -6.91 3.33
N THR A 29 -6.10 -5.97 2.39
CA THR A 29 -6.19 -4.54 2.76
C THR A 29 -7.63 -4.10 2.82
N ILE A 30 -7.99 -3.37 3.87
CA ILE A 30 -9.33 -2.84 4.06
C ILE A 30 -9.32 -1.31 4.00
N LYS A 31 -10.31 -0.76 3.31
CA LYS A 31 -10.62 0.66 3.32
C LYS A 31 -11.62 0.92 4.44
N ILE A 32 -11.22 1.74 5.40
CA ILE A 32 -12.02 2.08 6.58
C ILE A 32 -12.44 3.55 6.48
N GLU A 33 -13.70 3.82 6.77
CA GLU A 33 -14.17 5.17 7.04
C GLU A 33 -13.82 5.54 8.48
N ILE A 34 -13.02 6.60 8.69
CA ILE A 34 -12.42 6.90 10.00
C ILE A 34 -13.49 7.25 11.05
N GLU A 35 -14.57 7.90 10.64
CA GLU A 35 -15.63 8.36 11.54
C GLU A 35 -16.51 7.20 12.04
N THR A 36 -16.93 6.32 11.13
CA THR A 36 -17.86 5.22 11.46
C THR A 36 -17.14 3.94 11.84
N ARG A 37 -15.84 3.85 11.59
CA ARG A 37 -15.02 2.64 11.72
C ARG A 37 -15.60 1.43 10.97
N LYS A 38 -16.37 1.69 9.91
CA LYS A 38 -16.92 0.67 9.04
C LYS A 38 -15.98 0.39 7.88
N VAL A 39 -15.95 -0.87 7.46
CA VAL A 39 -15.24 -1.30 6.25
C VAL A 39 -16.08 -0.90 5.05
N VAL A 40 -15.51 -0.10 4.15
CA VAL A 40 -16.17 0.36 2.91
C VAL A 40 -15.89 -0.59 1.77
N GLU A 41 -14.63 -1.00 1.61
CA GLU A 41 -14.16 -1.86 0.53
C GLU A 41 -12.93 -2.63 1.01
N PHE A 42 -12.62 -3.77 0.40
CA PHE A 42 -11.41 -4.52 0.69
C PHE A 42 -10.78 -5.06 -0.60
N ILE A 43 -9.47 -5.25 -0.56
CA ILE A 43 -8.68 -5.85 -1.63
C ILE A 43 -8.14 -7.17 -1.11
N LYS A 44 -8.53 -8.25 -1.81
CA LYS A 44 -8.07 -9.60 -1.51
C LYS A 44 -6.64 -9.80 -2.01
N LEU A 45 -5.76 -10.26 -1.14
CA LEU A 45 -4.39 -10.66 -1.48
C LEU A 45 -4.26 -12.18 -1.34
N ASP A 46 -3.88 -12.84 -2.42
CA ASP A 46 -3.60 -14.27 -2.41
C ASP A 46 -2.24 -14.56 -1.77
N ILE A 47 -2.15 -15.69 -1.08
CA ILE A 47 -0.97 -16.09 -0.33
C ILE A 47 0.05 -16.71 -1.29
N GLY A 48 1.19 -16.06 -1.44
CA GLY A 48 2.37 -16.55 -2.13
C GLY A 48 3.62 -15.90 -1.55
N ASN A 49 4.67 -16.67 -1.32
CA ASN A 49 5.84 -16.27 -0.51
C ASN A 49 6.55 -14.99 -1.00
N ILE A 50 6.42 -14.65 -2.28
CA ILE A 50 7.10 -13.52 -2.92
C ILE A 50 6.07 -12.80 -3.79
N VAL A 51 5.95 -11.49 -3.58
CA VAL A 51 5.16 -10.60 -4.43
C VAL A 51 6.12 -9.97 -5.43
N MET A 52 5.84 -10.17 -6.72
CA MET A 52 6.50 -9.46 -7.81
C MET A 52 5.70 -8.19 -8.11
N VAL A 53 6.34 -7.03 -8.01
CA VAL A 53 5.74 -5.71 -8.18
C VAL A 53 6.38 -5.05 -9.39
N GLN A 54 5.54 -4.58 -10.31
CA GLN A 54 5.94 -3.72 -11.42
C GLN A 54 5.50 -2.29 -11.10
N ASP A 55 6.41 -1.33 -11.21
CA ASP A 55 6.10 0.08 -11.03
C ASP A 55 5.58 0.73 -12.32
N ALA A 56 5.24 2.03 -12.25
CA ALA A 56 4.73 2.77 -13.41
C ALA A 56 5.80 3.13 -14.46
N ALA A 57 7.07 2.85 -14.18
CA ALA A 57 8.20 3.02 -15.10
C ALA A 57 8.70 1.65 -15.63
N ASP A 58 7.86 0.61 -15.53
CA ASP A 58 8.13 -0.76 -15.95
C ASP A 58 9.35 -1.40 -15.26
N GLN A 59 9.68 -0.95 -14.05
CA GLN A 59 10.69 -1.59 -13.21
C GLN A 59 10.05 -2.66 -12.34
N GLU A 60 10.69 -3.82 -12.28
CA GLU A 60 10.21 -4.97 -11.51
C GLU A 60 11.09 -5.21 -10.28
N PHE A 61 10.45 -5.47 -9.14
CA PHE A 61 11.15 -5.89 -7.92
C PHE A 61 10.30 -6.88 -7.12
N ALA A 62 10.97 -7.64 -6.27
CA ALA A 62 10.35 -8.66 -5.44
C ALA A 62 10.39 -8.26 -3.96
N THR A 63 9.30 -8.48 -3.23
CA THR A 63 9.23 -8.27 -1.78
C THR A 63 8.36 -9.34 -1.10
N ARG A 64 8.49 -9.46 0.22
CA ARG A 64 7.63 -10.35 1.02
C ARG A 64 6.25 -9.72 1.18
N LEU A 65 5.21 -10.56 1.24
CA LEU A 65 3.81 -10.13 1.38
C LEU A 65 3.59 -9.17 2.57
N GLY A 66 4.27 -9.39 3.71
CA GLY A 66 4.14 -8.54 4.89
C GLY A 66 4.62 -7.09 4.72
N ASN A 67 5.38 -6.80 3.66
CA ASN A 67 5.83 -5.45 3.33
C ASN A 67 4.93 -4.77 2.28
N VAL A 68 3.91 -5.46 1.77
CA VAL A 68 3.04 -4.97 0.69
C VAL A 68 1.72 -4.47 1.27
N PHE A 69 1.34 -3.26 0.87
CA PHE A 69 0.02 -2.68 1.16
C PHE A 69 -0.64 -2.26 -0.16
N SER A 70 -1.83 -2.78 -0.45
CA SER A 70 -2.57 -2.39 -1.64
C SER A 70 -3.35 -1.10 -1.38
N ILE A 71 -2.97 -0.01 -2.05
CA ILE A 71 -3.49 1.34 -1.79
C ILE A 71 -4.60 1.77 -2.75
N GLY A 72 -5.06 0.89 -3.63
CA GLY A 72 -6.06 1.20 -4.64
C GLY A 72 -6.25 0.06 -5.63
N LYS A 73 -7.14 0.28 -6.60
CA LYS A 73 -7.49 -0.69 -7.63
C LYS A 73 -7.08 -0.17 -9.01
N GLY A 74 -6.32 -0.99 -9.75
CA GLY A 74 -5.78 -0.60 -11.05
C GLY A 74 -4.85 0.61 -10.95
N SER A 75 -5.01 1.57 -11.84
CA SER A 75 -4.17 2.79 -11.91
C SER A 75 -4.62 3.93 -10.99
N LYS A 76 -5.71 3.74 -10.22
CA LYS A 76 -6.28 4.79 -9.36
C LYS A 76 -6.01 4.51 -7.88
N PRO A 77 -5.10 5.25 -7.22
CA PRO A 77 -4.88 5.13 -5.79
C PRO A 77 -6.07 5.74 -5.01
N TRP A 78 -6.35 5.18 -3.84
CA TRP A 78 -7.35 5.71 -2.90
C TRP A 78 -6.80 6.78 -1.97
N VAL A 79 -5.47 6.92 -1.90
CA VAL A 79 -4.76 7.90 -1.09
C VAL A 79 -3.90 8.80 -1.97
N THR A 80 -3.68 10.03 -1.51
CA THR A 80 -2.79 10.98 -2.19
C THR A 80 -1.34 10.52 -2.06
N LEU A 81 -0.62 10.51 -3.18
CA LEU A 81 0.79 10.12 -3.23
C LEU A 81 1.73 11.33 -3.10
N PRO A 82 2.87 11.20 -2.40
CA PRO A 82 3.94 12.18 -2.43
C PRO A 82 4.51 12.42 -3.84
N SER A 83 5.27 13.50 -4.01
CA SER A 83 5.91 13.83 -5.29
C SER A 83 6.83 12.67 -5.74
N GLY A 84 6.68 12.25 -7.00
CA GLY A 84 7.36 11.07 -7.54
C GLY A 84 6.53 9.79 -7.56
N LYS A 85 5.32 9.78 -6.97
CA LYS A 85 4.34 8.67 -7.07
C LYS A 85 4.89 7.28 -6.68
N GLY A 86 5.95 7.24 -5.88
CA GLY A 86 6.63 6.00 -5.47
C GLY A 86 7.61 5.42 -6.49
N ILE A 87 7.91 6.11 -7.59
CA ILE A 87 8.89 5.68 -8.58
C ILE A 87 10.30 5.96 -8.05
N LYS A 88 11.12 4.92 -7.92
CA LYS A 88 12.52 5.05 -7.51
C LYS A 88 13.39 5.20 -8.75
N LEU A 89 14.05 6.36 -8.87
CA LEU A 89 14.99 6.59 -9.96
C LEU A 89 16.26 5.77 -9.78
N SER A 90 16.91 5.41 -10.89
CA SER A 90 18.25 4.82 -10.82
C SER A 90 19.27 5.85 -10.30
N ILE A 91 20.41 5.36 -9.80
CA ILE A 91 21.49 6.19 -9.28
C ILE A 91 21.94 7.23 -10.32
N VAL A 92 22.00 6.83 -11.60
CA VAL A 92 22.42 7.70 -12.71
C VAL A 92 21.37 8.78 -12.99
N GLU A 93 20.08 8.43 -12.99
CA GLU A 93 18.99 9.39 -13.22
C GLU A 93 18.88 10.39 -12.07
N GLU A 94 19.04 9.93 -10.83
CA GLU A 94 19.05 10.82 -9.67
C GLU A 94 20.23 11.79 -9.72
N ALA A 95 21.42 11.32 -10.09
CA ALA A 95 22.59 12.17 -10.27
C ALA A 95 22.37 13.24 -11.36
N LYS A 96 21.81 12.86 -12.51
CA LYS A 96 21.48 13.80 -13.59
C LYS A 96 20.44 14.83 -13.16
N LYS A 97 19.41 14.41 -12.41
CA LYS A 97 18.38 15.31 -11.89
C LYS A 97 18.96 16.32 -10.89
N LYS A 98 19.87 15.89 -10.02
CA LYS A 98 20.58 16.78 -9.07
C LYS A 98 21.48 17.78 -9.80
N VAL A 99 22.25 17.33 -10.80
CA VAL A 99 23.10 18.22 -11.61
C VAL A 99 22.26 19.19 -12.45
N GLY A 100 21.14 18.74 -13.01
CA GLY A 100 20.20 19.59 -13.75
C GLY A 100 19.55 20.66 -12.87
N ALA A 101 19.17 20.29 -11.64
CA ALA A 101 18.64 21.25 -10.66
C ALA A 101 19.69 22.30 -10.24
N LEU A 102 20.95 21.88 -10.03
CA LEU A 102 22.04 22.81 -9.71
C LEU A 102 22.31 23.81 -10.85
N LYS A 103 22.18 23.40 -12.11
CA LYS A 103 22.31 24.29 -13.27
C LYS A 103 21.14 25.26 -13.45
N GLY A 104 19.94 24.91 -12.98
CA GLY A 104 18.74 25.75 -13.08
C GLY A 104 18.61 26.83 -12.01
N THR A 105 19.30 26.70 -10.87
CA THR A 105 19.30 27.70 -9.79
C THR A 105 20.32 28.82 -10.02
N VAL A 106 21.22 28.65 -10.99
CA VAL A 106 22.22 29.66 -11.39
C VAL A 106 21.75 30.34 -12.68
N VAL A 107 20.63 31.07 -12.60
CA VAL A 107 20.21 32.13 -13.53
C VAL A 107 19.34 33.13 -12.78
#